data_AF-A0A2S6IKR7-F1
#
_entry.id   AF-A0A2S6IKR7-F1
#
_cell.length_a   1.000
_cell.length_b   1.000
_cell.length_c   1.000
_cell.angle_alpha   90.00
_cell.angle_beta   90.00
_cell.angle_gamma   90.00
#
_symmetry.space_group_name_H-M   'P 1'
#
loop_
_entity.id
_entity.type
_entity.pdbx_description
1 polymer ?
#
loop_
_entity_poly.entity_id
_entity_poly.type
_entity_poly.pdbx_seq_one_letter_code
_entity_poly.pdbx_strand_id
1 'polypeptide(L)'
;MKNLIKIIIISLVIVQLTSCGYTRTEDDKFPEMAAFPDHSNDKISIKSAGMRIDTIYTTSKNELMGYVEILDADGDSYSKKVIAKFDKNLNIIDSVSVSRNTFINKNGQFYRYNREGELERFDNISATPVLIPEHPFNGVKFKEDLEKELAKNGPFATHKFPDSLSYEIAMKNDSISYHRAVDAFEKQVLPGLLCFKYTLGITILTYANQEYRINNLPRALWDSAYGDRKTCNTMLSEYLECDRAKKYITHYRDHIKITDQAVTGNGSSGGNHFVFGSFYTKGFEYYELEIEGEVTTFKNYGNVVGSHRVTSRNLPGTNVYLIDVKGDMYDHPVTHIATLKE
;
A
#
# COMPACT_ATOMS: atom_id res chain seq x y z
N MET A 1 18.20 -50.36 20.36
CA MET A 1 18.10 -48.88 20.36
C MET A 1 18.59 -48.22 19.08
N LYS A 2 19.88 -48.32 18.68
CA LYS A 2 20.40 -47.64 17.46
C LYS A 2 19.65 -47.98 16.17
N ASN A 3 19.27 -49.25 15.97
CA ASN A 3 18.51 -49.67 14.78
C ASN A 3 17.05 -49.19 14.80
N LEU A 4 16.44 -49.07 15.99
CA LEU A 4 15.08 -48.55 16.15
C LEU A 4 15.02 -47.06 15.81
N ILE A 5 16.01 -46.27 16.23
CA ILE A 5 16.12 -44.84 15.91
C ILE A 5 16.29 -44.64 14.39
N LYS A 6 17.13 -45.45 13.74
CA LYS A 6 17.29 -45.40 12.27
C LYS A 6 15.98 -45.70 11.54
N ILE A 7 15.22 -46.70 11.98
CA ILE A 7 13.93 -47.04 11.40
C ILE A 7 12.93 -45.89 11.60
N ILE A 8 12.85 -45.29 12.79
CA ILE A 8 11.96 -44.15 13.06
C ILE A 8 12.31 -42.96 12.15
N ILE A 9 13.59 -42.63 12.00
CA ILE A 9 14.03 -41.53 11.12
C ILE A 9 13.70 -41.82 9.66
N ILE A 10 13.96 -43.05 9.19
CA ILE A 10 13.63 -43.46 7.81
C ILE A 10 12.11 -43.40 7.58
N SER A 11 11.30 -43.89 8.52
CA SER A 11 9.84 -43.80 8.43
C SER A 11 9.36 -42.35 8.44
N LEU A 12 9.94 -41.47 9.26
CA LEU A 12 9.65 -40.03 9.26
C LEU A 12 10.00 -39.39 7.92
N VAL A 13 11.14 -39.73 7.34
CA VAL A 13 11.56 -39.26 6.02
C VAL A 13 10.63 -39.79 4.93
N ILE A 14 10.23 -41.06 4.96
CA ILE A 14 9.27 -41.64 4.00
C ILE A 14 7.92 -40.96 4.13
N VAL A 15 7.39 -40.74 5.34
CA VAL A 15 6.10 -40.05 5.56
C VAL A 15 6.15 -38.60 5.07
N GLN A 16 7.27 -37.91 5.28
CA GLN A 16 7.47 -36.57 4.74
C GLN A 16 7.55 -36.60 3.21
N LEU A 17 8.26 -37.56 2.61
CA LEU A 17 8.42 -37.71 1.16
C LEU A 17 7.16 -38.22 0.43
N THR A 18 6.28 -38.99 1.10
CA THR A 18 5.02 -39.48 0.52
C THR A 18 3.84 -38.54 0.75
N SER A 19 3.97 -37.59 1.67
CA SER A 19 3.06 -36.46 1.81
C SER A 19 3.36 -35.41 0.74
N CYS A 20 3.03 -35.72 -0.52
CA CYS A 20 3.23 -34.87 -1.71
C CYS A 20 2.40 -33.56 -1.69
N GLY A 21 1.98 -33.04 -0.54
CA GLY A 21 1.14 -31.85 -0.42
C GLY A 21 -0.31 -32.01 -0.90
N TYR A 22 -0.72 -33.24 -1.27
CA TYR A 22 -2.09 -33.54 -1.63
C TYR A 22 -2.99 -33.55 -0.40
N THR A 23 -4.01 -32.69 -0.41
CA THR A 23 -5.07 -32.74 0.60
C THR A 23 -6.12 -33.73 0.15
N ARG A 24 -6.66 -34.52 1.08
CA ARG A 24 -7.77 -35.45 0.78
C ARG A 24 -8.95 -34.64 0.23
N THR A 25 -9.44 -35.07 -0.92
CA THR A 25 -10.63 -34.45 -1.51
C THR A 25 -11.89 -34.98 -0.87
N GLU A 26 -12.91 -34.14 -0.83
CA GLU A 26 -14.28 -34.42 -0.41
C GLU A 26 -15.27 -33.81 -1.42
N ASP A 27 -16.53 -34.24 -1.35
CA ASP A 27 -17.59 -33.70 -2.19
C ASP A 27 -18.00 -32.29 -1.73
N ASP A 28 -18.67 -31.55 -2.61
CA ASP A 28 -19.35 -30.32 -2.22
C ASP A 28 -20.43 -30.65 -1.17
N LYS A 29 -20.25 -30.16 0.06
CA LYS A 29 -21.13 -30.40 1.19
C LYS A 29 -22.52 -29.76 1.02
N PHE A 30 -22.61 -28.69 0.23
CA PHE A 30 -23.83 -27.91 0.02
C PHE A 30 -24.05 -27.62 -1.48
N PRO A 31 -24.39 -28.66 -2.29
CA PRO A 31 -24.54 -28.51 -3.73
C PRO A 31 -25.62 -27.51 -4.12
N GLU A 32 -26.70 -27.42 -3.35
CA GLU A 32 -27.83 -26.51 -3.57
C GLU A 32 -27.60 -25.07 -3.09
N MET A 33 -26.50 -24.79 -2.36
CA MET A 33 -26.20 -23.43 -1.93
C MET A 33 -25.82 -22.57 -3.14
N ALA A 34 -26.39 -21.36 -3.23
CA ALA A 34 -26.12 -20.42 -4.31
C ALA A 34 -24.63 -20.07 -4.41
N ALA A 35 -24.11 -19.99 -5.64
CA ALA A 35 -22.74 -19.57 -5.90
C ALA A 35 -22.69 -18.04 -6.00
N PHE A 36 -21.72 -17.43 -5.30
CA PHE A 36 -21.54 -15.97 -5.32
C PHE A 36 -21.43 -15.43 -6.77
N PRO A 37 -22.07 -14.29 -7.11
CA PRO A 37 -22.73 -13.31 -6.24
C PRO A 37 -24.17 -13.66 -5.83
N ASP A 38 -24.73 -14.77 -6.31
CA ASP A 38 -26.06 -15.22 -5.88
C ASP A 38 -26.02 -15.69 -4.43
N HIS A 39 -27.13 -15.50 -3.73
CA HIS A 39 -27.21 -15.70 -2.29
C HIS A 39 -28.64 -16.05 -1.83
N SER A 40 -28.78 -16.54 -0.60
CA SER A 40 -30.03 -17.14 -0.11
C SER A 40 -31.11 -16.17 0.37
N ASN A 41 -30.76 -14.94 0.78
CA ASN A 41 -31.71 -13.96 1.33
C ASN A 41 -32.09 -12.88 0.31
N ASP A 42 -33.37 -12.72 0.00
CA ASP A 42 -33.88 -11.77 -0.97
C ASP A 42 -33.95 -10.32 -0.48
N LYS A 43 -33.83 -10.06 0.83
CA LYS A 43 -33.76 -8.69 1.40
C LYS A 43 -32.41 -8.04 1.25
N ILE A 44 -31.35 -8.84 1.05
CA ILE A 44 -30.02 -8.31 0.76
C ILE A 44 -29.88 -8.18 -0.76
N SER A 45 -29.26 -7.09 -1.21
CA SER A 45 -28.91 -6.87 -2.60
C SER A 45 -27.40 -6.83 -2.73
N ILE A 46 -26.81 -7.84 -3.39
CA ILE A 46 -25.40 -7.86 -3.78
C ILE A 46 -25.30 -7.57 -5.28
N LYS A 47 -24.55 -6.53 -5.67
CA LYS A 47 -24.35 -6.16 -7.08
C LYS A 47 -22.88 -5.88 -7.34
N SER A 48 -22.39 -6.25 -8.53
CA SER A 48 -21.04 -5.86 -8.95
C SER A 48 -20.93 -4.33 -8.97
N ALA A 49 -19.82 -3.80 -8.44
CA ALA A 49 -19.52 -2.38 -8.52
C ALA A 49 -18.99 -1.96 -9.90
N GLY A 50 -18.64 -2.92 -10.77
CA GLY A 50 -17.95 -2.65 -12.03
C GLY A 50 -16.55 -2.02 -11.86
N MET A 51 -16.02 -2.07 -10.64
CA MET A 51 -14.78 -1.42 -10.26
C MET A 51 -14.15 -2.13 -9.07
N ARG A 52 -12.84 -1.96 -8.90
CA ARG A 52 -12.12 -2.30 -7.69
C ARG A 52 -11.88 -1.05 -6.87
N ILE A 53 -12.24 -1.12 -5.59
CA ILE A 53 -12.07 -0.01 -4.65
C ILE A 53 -10.95 -0.37 -3.67
N ASP A 54 -9.78 0.24 -3.84
CA ASP A 54 -8.64 -0.03 -2.96
C ASP A 54 -8.81 0.64 -1.60
N THR A 55 -9.08 1.94 -1.61
CA THR A 55 -9.21 2.74 -0.40
C THR A 55 -10.22 3.86 -0.62
N ILE A 56 -11.10 4.03 0.37
CA ILE A 56 -12.01 5.16 0.47
C ILE A 56 -11.55 6.08 1.61
N TYR A 57 -11.69 7.37 1.35
CA TYR A 57 -11.39 8.48 2.22
C TYR A 57 -12.66 9.30 2.41
N THR A 58 -12.82 9.87 3.59
CA THR A 58 -13.70 11.02 3.77
C THR A 58 -12.86 12.25 4.07
N THR A 59 -13.20 13.33 3.40
CA THR A 59 -12.56 14.62 3.60
C THR A 59 -13.20 15.35 4.79
N SER A 60 -12.60 16.43 5.26
CA SER A 60 -13.14 17.33 6.29
C SER A 60 -14.46 17.99 5.86
N LYS A 61 -14.80 17.90 4.57
CA LYS A 61 -16.07 18.36 3.99
C LYS A 61 -17.11 17.25 3.88
N ASN A 62 -16.89 16.09 4.49
CA ASN A 62 -17.74 14.90 4.38
C ASN A 62 -17.91 14.36 2.95
N GLU A 63 -16.93 14.57 2.07
CA GLU A 63 -16.96 14.02 0.71
C GLU A 63 -16.32 12.64 0.69
N LEU A 64 -16.96 11.68 0.01
CA LEU A 64 -16.40 10.35 -0.23
C LEU A 64 -15.52 10.38 -1.48
N MET A 65 -14.26 10.03 -1.32
CA MET A 65 -13.29 9.92 -2.40
C MET A 65 -12.60 8.57 -2.31
N GLY A 66 -12.19 7.99 -3.43
CA GLY A 66 -11.43 6.75 -3.41
C GLY A 66 -10.51 6.58 -4.58
N TYR A 67 -9.50 5.74 -4.38
CA TYR A 67 -8.68 5.22 -5.48
C TYR A 67 -9.38 3.98 -6.04
N VAL A 68 -9.64 4.01 -7.34
CA VAL A 68 -10.48 3.04 -8.03
C VAL A 68 -9.81 2.55 -9.29
N GLU A 69 -9.90 1.26 -9.55
CA GLU A 69 -9.57 0.66 -10.84
C GLU A 69 -10.88 0.24 -11.53
N ILE A 70 -11.18 0.83 -12.68
CA ILE A 70 -12.42 0.57 -13.43
C ILE A 70 -12.17 -0.61 -14.37
N LEU A 71 -13.09 -1.58 -14.35
CA LEU A 71 -13.07 -2.73 -15.25
C LEU A 71 -13.42 -2.29 -16.68
N ASP A 72 -12.83 -2.93 -17.69
CA ASP A 72 -13.31 -2.78 -19.07
C ASP A 72 -14.71 -3.40 -19.25
N ALA A 73 -15.30 -3.18 -20.42
CA ALA A 73 -16.63 -3.70 -20.74
C ALA A 73 -16.70 -5.23 -20.83
N ASP A 74 -15.55 -5.89 -21.02
CA ASP A 74 -15.43 -7.34 -21.13
C ASP A 74 -15.18 -7.99 -19.75
N GLY A 75 -14.97 -7.20 -18.70
CA GLY A 75 -14.87 -7.65 -17.31
C GLY A 75 -13.53 -8.28 -16.92
N ASP A 76 -12.63 -8.47 -17.89
CA ASP A 76 -11.42 -9.28 -17.74
C ASP A 76 -10.16 -8.46 -17.49
N SER A 77 -10.17 -7.13 -17.75
CA SER A 77 -9.00 -6.28 -17.52
C SER A 77 -9.33 -4.90 -16.94
N TYR A 78 -8.45 -4.39 -16.07
CA TYR A 78 -8.58 -3.04 -15.50
C TYR A 78 -8.05 -2.00 -16.48
N SER A 79 -8.94 -1.18 -17.03
CA SER A 79 -8.63 -0.25 -18.11
C SER A 79 -8.14 1.11 -17.61
N LYS A 80 -8.56 1.53 -16.41
CA LYS A 80 -8.32 2.90 -15.93
C LYS A 80 -8.21 2.96 -14.40
N LYS A 81 -7.11 3.54 -13.92
CA LYS A 81 -6.94 3.93 -12.51
C LYS A 81 -7.37 5.38 -12.35
N VAL A 82 -8.24 5.66 -11.39
CA VAL A 82 -8.75 7.01 -11.11
C VAL A 82 -8.75 7.32 -9.62
N ILE A 83 -8.73 8.61 -9.28
CA ILE A 83 -9.43 9.05 -8.07
C ILE A 83 -10.85 9.37 -8.47
N ALA A 84 -11.81 8.76 -7.78
CA ALA A 84 -13.23 9.02 -7.93
C ALA A 84 -13.79 9.77 -6.72
N LYS A 85 -14.74 10.67 -6.96
CA LYS A 85 -15.67 11.18 -5.95
C LYS A 85 -16.96 10.37 -6.05
N PHE A 86 -17.48 9.96 -4.91
CA PHE A 86 -18.67 9.13 -4.82
C PHE A 86 -19.87 9.88 -4.26
N ASP A 87 -21.06 9.45 -4.66
CA ASP A 87 -22.28 9.73 -3.91
C ASP A 87 -22.42 8.76 -2.71
N LYS A 88 -23.54 8.85 -1.98
CA LYS A 88 -23.83 7.99 -0.83
C LYS A 88 -24.03 6.51 -1.19
N ASN A 89 -24.30 6.23 -2.47
CA ASN A 89 -24.56 4.90 -3.01
C ASN A 89 -23.34 4.35 -3.77
N LEU A 90 -22.18 5.01 -3.67
CA LEU A 90 -20.94 4.68 -4.38
C LEU A 90 -21.01 4.78 -5.91
N ASN A 91 -21.93 5.57 -6.45
CA ASN A 91 -21.84 5.96 -7.86
C ASN A 91 -20.74 7.00 -8.02
N ILE A 92 -19.92 6.86 -9.07
CA ILE A 92 -18.89 7.84 -9.42
C ILE A 92 -19.57 9.11 -9.93
N ILE A 93 -19.45 10.21 -9.18
CA ILE A 93 -19.96 11.53 -9.58
C ILE A 93 -18.95 12.25 -10.47
N ASP A 94 -17.66 12.14 -10.12
CA ASP A 94 -16.57 12.81 -10.82
C ASP A 94 -15.30 11.97 -10.69
N SER A 95 -14.38 12.07 -11.65
CA SER A 95 -13.14 11.31 -11.60
C SER A 95 -12.00 11.96 -12.38
N VAL A 96 -10.78 11.71 -11.91
CA VAL A 96 -9.56 12.09 -12.61
C VAL A 96 -8.65 10.87 -12.77
N SER A 97 -8.10 10.70 -13.97
CA SER A 97 -7.12 9.65 -14.25
C SER A 97 -5.85 9.83 -13.42
N VAL A 98 -5.29 8.73 -12.93
CA VAL A 98 -4.01 8.73 -12.21
C VAL A 98 -2.99 7.83 -12.89
N SER A 99 -1.77 8.34 -13.05
CA SER A 99 -0.68 7.70 -13.80
C SER A 99 0.24 6.85 -12.93
N ARG A 100 0.29 7.09 -11.62
CA ARG A 100 0.86 6.27 -10.53
C ARG A 100 0.85 7.13 -9.25
N ASN A 101 0.89 6.48 -8.08
CA ASN A 101 1.43 7.11 -6.87
C ASN A 101 0.69 8.39 -6.41
N THR A 102 -0.57 8.22 -6.02
CA THR A 102 -1.47 9.31 -5.64
C THR A 102 -1.89 9.24 -4.18
N PHE A 103 -2.00 10.39 -3.52
CA PHE A 103 -2.53 10.48 -2.16
C PHE A 103 -3.50 11.65 -1.99
N ILE A 104 -4.35 11.57 -0.97
CA ILE A 104 -5.37 12.57 -0.63
C ILE A 104 -5.11 13.08 0.80
N ASN A 105 -5.19 14.39 1.02
CA ASN A 105 -5.10 14.99 2.35
C ASN A 105 -6.50 15.17 2.97
N LYS A 106 -6.58 15.51 4.27
CA LYS A 106 -7.87 15.65 4.95
C LYS A 106 -8.82 16.65 4.30
N ASN A 107 -8.33 17.64 3.57
CA ASN A 107 -9.16 18.68 2.95
C ASN A 107 -9.69 18.29 1.56
N GLY A 108 -9.37 17.07 1.08
CA GLY A 108 -9.75 16.61 -0.25
C GLY A 108 -8.78 16.99 -1.37
N GLN A 109 -7.66 17.66 -1.03
CA GLN A 109 -6.62 17.95 -2.00
C GLN A 109 -5.84 16.66 -2.28
N PHE A 110 -5.53 16.42 -3.55
CA PHE A 110 -4.80 15.23 -3.94
C PHE A 110 -3.61 15.57 -4.82
N TYR A 111 -2.66 14.64 -4.85
CA TYR A 111 -1.37 14.84 -5.48
C TYR A 111 -1.03 13.66 -6.36
N ARG A 112 -0.43 13.91 -7.51
CA ARG A 112 0.01 12.86 -8.43
C ARG A 112 1.27 13.29 -9.16
N TYR A 113 1.97 12.33 -9.73
CA TYR A 113 3.00 12.62 -10.72
C TYR A 113 2.36 12.78 -12.10
N ASN A 114 2.73 13.85 -12.82
CA ASN A 114 2.41 13.97 -14.24
C ASN A 114 3.26 13.00 -15.07
N ARG A 115 3.16 13.07 -16.40
CA ARG A 115 3.88 12.16 -17.31
C ARG A 115 5.38 12.43 -17.30
N GLU A 116 5.76 13.64 -16.95
CA GLU A 116 7.13 14.16 -16.87
C GLU A 116 7.79 13.83 -15.53
N GLY A 117 7.07 13.20 -14.59
CA GLY A 117 7.57 12.85 -13.26
C GLY A 117 7.56 14.01 -12.27
N GLU A 118 6.84 15.09 -12.57
CA GLU A 118 6.66 16.23 -11.67
C GLU A 118 5.43 16.07 -10.79
N LEU A 119 5.53 16.52 -9.54
CA LEU A 119 4.44 16.44 -8.59
C LEU A 119 3.46 17.60 -8.80
N GLU A 120 2.20 17.27 -9.08
CA GLU A 120 1.08 18.20 -9.19
C GLU A 120 0.16 18.06 -7.98
N ARG A 121 -0.44 19.19 -7.55
CA ARG A 121 -1.53 19.25 -6.57
C ARG A 121 -2.82 19.66 -7.25
N PHE A 122 -3.91 19.02 -6.84
CA PHE A 122 -5.28 19.35 -7.20
C PHE A 122 -6.04 19.71 -5.95
N ASP A 123 -6.69 20.87 -5.94
CA ASP A 123 -7.47 21.30 -4.78
C ASP A 123 -8.80 20.55 -4.65
N ASN A 124 -9.31 19.99 -5.75
CA ASN A 124 -10.42 19.04 -5.85
C ASN A 124 -10.41 18.39 -7.26
N ILE A 125 -11.34 17.48 -7.56
CA ILE A 125 -11.34 16.71 -8.83
C ILE A 125 -11.50 17.60 -10.07
N SER A 126 -12.29 18.67 -9.97
CA SER A 126 -12.55 19.59 -11.08
C SER A 126 -11.54 20.73 -11.20
N ALA A 127 -10.60 20.85 -10.25
CA ALA A 127 -9.58 21.88 -10.25
C ALA A 127 -8.49 21.61 -11.30
N THR A 128 -7.96 22.68 -11.88
CA THR A 128 -6.73 22.60 -12.68
C THR A 128 -5.55 22.26 -11.76
N PRO A 129 -4.67 21.29 -12.12
CA PRO A 129 -3.49 21.00 -11.33
C PRO A 129 -2.55 22.20 -11.25
N VAL A 130 -1.87 22.31 -10.11
CA VAL A 130 -0.76 23.22 -9.92
C VAL A 130 0.50 22.39 -9.68
N LEU A 131 1.56 22.66 -10.44
CA LEU A 131 2.87 22.06 -10.21
C LEU A 131 3.42 22.52 -8.86
N ILE A 132 3.85 21.55 -8.05
CA ILE A 132 4.57 21.84 -6.81
C ILE A 132 6.04 22.07 -7.15
N PRO A 133 6.55 23.30 -7.00
CA PRO A 133 7.92 23.62 -7.34
C PRO A 133 8.89 22.94 -6.38
N GLU A 134 10.11 22.70 -6.87
CA GLU A 134 11.19 22.23 -6.01
C GLU A 134 11.67 23.35 -5.08
N HIS A 135 11.96 22.98 -3.84
CA HIS A 135 12.54 23.90 -2.87
C HIS A 135 13.95 24.31 -3.34
N PRO A 136 14.33 25.60 -3.29
CA PRO A 136 15.65 26.04 -3.75
C PRO A 136 16.84 25.38 -3.04
N PHE A 137 16.65 24.94 -1.79
CA PHE A 137 17.66 24.21 -1.04
C PHE A 137 17.86 22.79 -1.58
N ASN A 138 19.06 22.53 -2.11
CA ASN A 138 19.54 21.21 -2.49
C ASN A 138 20.69 20.80 -1.55
N GLY A 139 20.36 20.02 -0.52
CA GLY A 139 21.30 19.63 0.53
C GLY A 139 22.41 18.69 0.06
N VAL A 140 22.13 17.81 -0.90
CA VAL A 140 23.16 16.94 -1.51
C VAL A 140 24.20 17.80 -2.23
N LYS A 141 23.76 18.69 -3.13
CA LYS A 141 24.66 19.58 -3.86
C LYS A 141 25.42 20.53 -2.92
N PHE A 142 24.73 21.07 -1.92
CA PHE A 142 25.34 21.94 -0.91
C PHE A 142 26.49 21.23 -0.18
N LYS A 143 26.28 19.96 0.21
CA LYS A 143 27.30 19.13 0.84
C LYS A 143 28.46 18.83 -0.09
N GLU A 144 28.20 18.44 -1.34
CA GLU A 144 29.24 18.16 -2.34
C GLU A 144 30.12 19.38 -2.65
N ASP A 145 29.51 20.57 -2.77
CA ASP A 145 30.23 21.81 -3.02
C ASP A 145 31.12 22.17 -1.82
N LEU A 146 30.64 21.95 -0.59
CA LEU A 146 31.46 22.10 0.63
C LEU A 146 32.62 21.10 0.69
N GLU A 147 32.40 19.85 0.29
CA GLU A 147 33.46 18.83 0.28
C GLU A 147 34.57 19.18 -0.70
N LYS A 148 34.22 19.69 -1.90
CA LYS A 148 35.20 20.18 -2.87
C LYS A 148 36.01 21.36 -2.31
N GLU A 149 35.34 22.28 -1.62
CA GLU A 149 36.01 23.42 -0.96
C GLU A 149 36.98 22.94 0.14
N LEU A 150 36.52 22.04 1.02
CA LEU A 150 37.31 21.50 2.13
C LEU A 150 38.50 20.68 1.63
N ALA A 151 38.32 19.87 0.59
CA ALA A 151 39.40 19.09 -0.01
C ALA A 151 40.49 19.98 -0.62
N LYS A 152 40.12 21.14 -1.17
CA LYS A 152 41.06 22.08 -1.79
C LYS A 152 41.74 23.01 -0.79
N ASN A 153 40.96 23.63 0.10
CA ASN A 153 41.40 24.77 0.92
C ASN A 153 41.19 24.56 2.43
N GLY A 154 40.56 23.47 2.84
CA GLY A 154 40.16 23.25 4.22
C GLY A 154 41.31 22.90 5.18
N PRO A 155 40.99 22.79 6.48
CA PRO A 155 41.93 22.31 7.49
C PRO A 155 42.36 20.85 7.22
N PHE A 156 41.51 20.07 6.54
CA PHE A 156 41.78 18.69 6.11
C PHE A 156 41.94 18.57 4.58
N ALA A 157 42.56 19.56 3.95
CA ALA A 157 42.83 19.52 2.51
C ALA A 157 43.75 18.36 2.16
N THR A 158 43.38 17.55 1.16
CA THR A 158 43.99 16.23 0.90
C THR A 158 45.47 16.30 0.57
N HIS A 159 45.92 17.39 -0.07
CA HIS A 159 47.33 17.62 -0.40
C HIS A 159 48.24 17.87 0.82
N LYS A 160 47.66 18.11 2.02
CA LYS A 160 48.42 18.39 3.25
C LYS A 160 48.81 17.14 4.04
N PHE A 161 48.35 15.97 3.62
CA PHE A 161 48.49 14.73 4.39
C PHE A 161 48.87 13.55 3.49
N PRO A 162 49.57 12.53 4.03
CA PRO A 162 49.89 11.31 3.29
C PRO A 162 48.65 10.49 2.95
N ASP A 163 48.73 9.69 1.88
CA ASP A 163 47.64 8.85 1.39
C ASP A 163 47.09 7.86 2.43
N SER A 164 47.93 7.44 3.38
CA SER A 164 47.52 6.56 4.49
C SER A 164 46.46 7.17 5.42
N LEU A 165 46.31 8.50 5.44
CA LEU A 165 45.29 9.21 6.22
C LEU A 165 44.08 9.66 5.39
N SER A 166 44.05 9.33 4.09
CA SER A 166 43.00 9.75 3.17
C SER A 166 41.59 9.36 3.65
N TYR A 167 41.45 8.16 4.23
CA TYR A 167 40.18 7.67 4.77
C TYR A 167 39.70 8.49 5.97
N GLU A 168 40.56 8.72 6.98
CA GLU A 168 40.21 9.50 8.17
C GLU A 168 39.88 10.96 7.83
N ILE A 169 40.60 11.51 6.85
CA ILE A 169 40.37 12.87 6.33
C ILE A 169 39.03 12.96 5.60
N ALA A 170 38.70 11.97 4.78
CA ALA A 170 37.42 11.92 4.09
C ALA A 170 36.25 11.85 5.09
N MET A 171 36.36 11.03 6.13
CA MET A 171 35.37 10.96 7.21
C MET A 171 35.19 12.30 7.94
N LYS A 172 36.28 13.00 8.26
CA LYS A 172 36.21 14.33 8.89
C LYS A 172 35.56 15.35 7.96
N ASN A 173 35.91 15.34 6.68
CA ASN A 173 35.30 16.24 5.70
C ASN A 173 33.81 15.98 5.50
N ASP A 174 33.35 14.73 5.47
CA ASP A 174 31.92 14.37 5.41
C ASP A 174 31.16 14.80 6.66
N SER A 175 31.74 14.63 7.85
CA SER A 175 31.11 15.11 9.09
C SER A 175 30.94 16.63 9.08
N ILE A 176 31.98 17.38 8.70
CA ILE A 176 31.91 18.84 8.62
C ILE A 176 30.92 19.29 7.54
N SER A 177 30.99 18.71 6.34
CA SER A 177 30.11 19.07 5.23
C SER A 177 28.65 18.74 5.55
N TYR A 178 28.39 17.59 6.16
CA TYR A 178 27.08 17.18 6.63
C TYR A 178 26.53 18.13 7.70
N HIS A 179 27.27 18.42 8.76
CA HIS A 179 26.81 19.33 9.83
C HIS A 179 26.52 20.72 9.28
N ARG A 180 27.37 21.26 8.40
CA ARG A 180 27.12 22.56 7.75
C ARG A 180 25.91 22.53 6.83
N ALA A 181 25.67 21.41 6.13
CA ALA A 181 24.47 21.23 5.31
C ALA A 181 23.19 21.14 6.15
N VAL A 182 23.25 20.48 7.32
CA VAL A 182 22.15 20.44 8.29
C VAL A 182 21.87 21.82 8.87
N ASP A 183 22.90 22.57 9.28
CA ASP A 183 22.73 23.95 9.76
C ASP A 183 22.14 24.86 8.67
N ALA A 184 22.51 24.63 7.39
CA ALA A 184 21.91 25.35 6.26
C ALA A 184 20.46 24.94 6.02
N PHE A 185 20.12 23.66 6.14
CA PHE A 185 18.74 23.17 6.09
C PHE A 185 17.88 23.82 7.18
N GLU A 186 18.37 23.84 8.43
CA GLU A 186 17.68 24.47 9.56
C GLU A 186 17.42 25.95 9.31
N LYS A 187 18.35 26.66 8.67
CA LYS A 187 18.22 28.10 8.37
C LYS A 187 17.39 28.42 7.13
N GLN A 188 17.38 27.54 6.13
CA GLN A 188 16.77 27.84 4.83
C GLN A 188 15.42 27.16 4.62
N VAL A 189 15.17 26.02 5.29
CA VAL A 189 13.99 25.19 5.06
C VAL A 189 12.99 25.30 6.19
N LEU A 190 13.44 25.21 7.44
CA LEU A 190 12.53 25.19 8.60
C LEU A 190 11.82 26.53 8.89
N PRO A 191 12.39 27.72 8.67
CA PRO A 191 11.72 28.95 9.03
C PRO A 191 10.40 29.14 8.28
N GLY A 192 9.31 29.31 9.03
CA GLY A 192 7.97 29.49 8.47
C GLY A 192 7.30 28.20 7.95
N LEU A 193 7.94 27.03 8.13
CA LEU A 193 7.33 25.75 7.82
C LEU A 193 6.13 25.51 8.75
N LEU A 194 4.96 25.25 8.17
CA LEU A 194 3.72 25.02 8.92
C LEU A 194 3.52 23.53 9.21
N CYS A 195 3.67 22.71 8.18
CA CYS A 195 3.57 21.26 8.24
C CYS A 195 4.40 20.64 7.12
N PHE A 196 4.69 19.34 7.26
CA PHE A 196 5.37 18.59 6.21
C PHE A 196 4.60 17.31 5.88
N LYS A 197 4.91 16.69 4.74
CA LYS A 197 4.35 15.38 4.40
C LYS A 197 5.36 14.51 3.67
N TYR A 198 5.51 13.28 4.13
CA TYR A 198 6.34 12.28 3.43
C TYR A 198 5.48 11.38 2.55
N THR A 199 5.78 11.33 1.26
CA THR A 199 5.06 10.50 0.30
C THR A 199 6.00 9.98 -0.77
N LEU A 200 6.13 8.65 -0.85
CA LEU A 200 6.80 7.97 -1.97
C LEU A 200 8.23 8.50 -2.25
N GLY A 201 8.98 8.79 -1.18
CA GLY A 201 10.34 9.29 -1.28
C GLY A 201 10.48 10.81 -1.44
N ILE A 202 9.36 11.54 -1.57
CA ILE A 202 9.34 13.00 -1.62
C ILE A 202 8.81 13.56 -0.30
N THR A 203 9.46 14.61 0.18
CA THR A 203 8.96 15.44 1.27
C THR A 203 8.31 16.69 0.67
N ILE A 204 7.05 16.93 1.02
CA ILE A 204 6.34 18.18 0.70
C ILE A 204 6.40 19.07 1.93
N LEU A 205 6.79 20.31 1.72
CA LEU A 205 6.94 21.36 2.72
C LEU A 205 5.85 22.40 2.49
N THR A 206 5.03 22.65 3.51
CA THR A 206 3.91 23.60 3.40
C THR A 206 4.22 24.86 4.20
N TYR A 207 4.21 25.99 3.51
CA TYR A 207 4.33 27.34 4.06
C TYR A 207 3.00 28.09 3.89
N ALA A 208 2.88 29.28 4.47
CA ALA A 208 1.62 30.06 4.45
C ALA A 208 1.08 30.34 3.03
N ASN A 209 1.97 30.56 2.05
CA ASN A 209 1.58 30.98 0.70
C ASN A 209 1.92 29.95 -0.38
N GLN A 210 2.69 28.90 -0.05
CA GLN A 210 3.25 28.01 -1.06
C GLN A 210 3.62 26.64 -0.48
N GLU A 211 3.56 25.63 -1.34
CA GLU A 211 4.12 24.31 -1.09
C GLU A 211 5.38 24.12 -1.93
N TYR A 212 6.35 23.39 -1.39
CA TYR A 212 7.54 22.97 -2.11
C TYR A 212 7.77 21.47 -1.96
N ARG A 213 8.32 20.84 -2.99
CA ARG A 213 8.90 19.50 -2.87
C ARG A 213 10.38 19.61 -2.54
N ILE A 214 10.88 18.75 -1.67
CA ILE A 214 12.31 18.65 -1.37
C ILE A 214 12.76 17.20 -1.52
N ASN A 215 13.66 16.98 -2.49
CA ASN A 215 14.11 15.64 -2.88
C ASN A 215 15.53 15.33 -2.40
N ASN A 216 16.32 16.36 -2.11
CA ASN A 216 17.76 16.26 -1.89
C ASN A 216 18.15 16.70 -0.49
N LEU A 217 17.60 16.04 0.53
CA LEU A 217 18.06 16.26 1.92
C LEU A 217 19.51 15.77 2.06
N PRO A 218 20.37 16.50 2.82
CA PRO A 218 21.75 16.08 3.00
C PRO A 218 21.80 14.75 3.74
N ARG A 219 22.69 13.85 3.30
CA ARG A 219 22.96 12.56 3.93
C ARG A 219 24.46 12.44 4.19
N ALA A 220 24.81 11.93 5.37
CA ALA A 220 26.18 11.57 5.67
C ALA A 220 26.55 10.29 4.88
N LEU A 221 27.81 10.18 4.48
CA LEU A 221 28.34 8.94 3.87
C LEU A 221 28.62 7.88 4.94
N TRP A 222 28.98 8.32 6.15
CA TRP A 222 29.27 7.46 7.29
C TRP A 222 28.31 7.74 8.45
N ASP A 223 27.80 6.69 9.11
CA ASP A 223 26.91 6.88 10.26
C ASP A 223 27.60 7.63 11.42
N SER A 224 28.91 7.47 11.57
CA SER A 224 29.70 8.22 12.56
C SER A 224 29.74 9.73 12.30
N ALA A 225 29.47 10.18 11.07
CA ALA A 225 29.44 11.61 10.73
C ALA A 225 28.17 12.32 11.23
N TYR A 226 27.10 11.59 11.58
CA TYR A 226 25.94 12.17 12.24
C TYR A 226 26.31 12.78 13.60
N GLY A 227 27.13 12.07 14.40
CA GLY A 227 27.44 12.46 15.77
C GLY A 227 26.16 12.64 16.61
N ASP A 228 26.09 13.71 17.41
CA ASP A 228 24.92 14.03 18.24
C ASP A 228 23.87 14.90 17.52
N ARG A 229 24.05 15.20 16.22
CA ARG A 229 23.13 16.06 15.47
C ARG A 229 21.90 15.30 15.01
N LYS A 230 20.73 15.93 15.17
CA LYS A 230 19.48 15.43 14.57
C LYS A 230 19.59 15.44 13.05
N THR A 231 19.07 14.39 12.41
CA THR A 231 18.96 14.36 10.94
C THR A 231 17.87 15.32 10.48
N CYS A 232 17.92 15.78 9.22
CA CYS A 232 16.85 16.62 8.65
C CYS A 232 15.47 15.94 8.73
N ASN A 233 15.41 14.62 8.58
CA ASN A 233 14.16 13.87 8.74
C ASN A 233 13.65 13.93 10.19
N THR A 234 14.54 13.81 11.17
CA THR A 234 14.21 13.95 12.59
C THR A 234 13.71 15.36 12.88
N MET A 235 14.38 16.40 12.36
CA MET A 235 13.95 17.79 12.51
C MET A 235 12.57 18.03 11.90
N LEU A 236 12.30 17.49 10.71
CA LEU A 236 10.98 17.57 10.08
C LEU A 236 9.90 16.88 10.93
N SER A 237 10.20 15.72 11.52
CA SER A 237 9.23 14.98 12.35
C SER A 237 8.75 15.71 13.60
N GLU A 238 9.40 16.82 13.98
CA GLU A 238 8.96 17.70 15.07
C GLU A 238 7.84 18.66 14.64
N TYR A 239 7.62 18.82 13.34
CA TYR A 239 6.49 19.57 12.78
C TYR A 239 5.26 18.69 12.63
N LEU A 240 4.09 19.31 12.56
CA LEU A 240 2.86 18.59 12.26
C LEU A 240 2.98 17.90 10.90
N GLU A 241 2.67 16.60 10.80
CA GLU A 241 2.46 15.98 9.49
C GLU A 241 1.16 16.56 8.93
N CYS A 242 1.19 17.11 7.71
CA CYS A 242 -0.01 17.63 7.08
C CYS A 242 -1.04 16.49 6.98
N ASP A 243 -2.10 16.60 7.79
CA ASP A 243 -3.05 15.52 8.06
C ASP A 243 -3.44 14.76 6.78
N ARG A 244 -3.23 13.45 6.81
CA ARG A 244 -3.78 12.55 5.80
C ARG A 244 -5.29 12.47 6.00
N ALA A 245 -6.03 12.33 4.90
CA ALA A 245 -7.45 11.99 5.03
C ALA A 245 -7.57 10.71 5.86
N LYS A 246 -8.55 10.67 6.76
CA LYS A 246 -8.85 9.47 7.51
C LYS A 246 -9.19 8.38 6.50
N LYS A 247 -8.46 7.27 6.54
CA LYS A 247 -8.82 6.08 5.76
C LYS A 247 -10.09 5.52 6.40
N TYR A 248 -11.18 5.46 5.63
CA TYR A 248 -12.44 4.91 6.13
C TYR A 248 -12.42 3.40 6.11
N ILE A 249 -11.67 2.81 5.19
CA ILE A 249 -11.68 1.38 4.96
C ILE A 249 -10.24 0.85 4.93
N THR A 250 -9.92 0.00 5.90
CA THR A 250 -8.83 -0.98 5.82
C THR A 250 -9.45 -2.38 5.69
N HIS A 251 -8.69 -3.38 5.23
CA HIS A 251 -9.23 -4.72 5.04
C HIS A 251 -9.68 -5.34 6.37
N TYR A 252 -11.00 -5.35 6.59
CA TYR A 252 -11.64 -5.98 7.73
C TYR A 252 -12.49 -7.17 7.26
N ARG A 253 -13.00 -7.95 8.22
CA ARG A 253 -13.89 -9.10 7.96
C ARG A 253 -15.17 -8.98 8.78
N ASP A 254 -15.56 -7.74 9.09
CA ASP A 254 -16.41 -7.44 10.24
C ASP A 254 -17.86 -7.92 10.09
N HIS A 255 -18.22 -8.45 8.92
CA HIS A 255 -19.59 -8.88 8.60
C HIS A 255 -19.66 -10.18 7.80
N ILE A 256 -18.52 -10.82 7.51
CA ILE A 256 -18.50 -12.05 6.72
C ILE A 256 -17.71 -13.13 7.45
N LYS A 257 -18.31 -14.32 7.54
CA LYS A 257 -17.74 -15.47 8.21
C LYS A 257 -17.69 -16.66 7.26
N ILE A 258 -16.58 -17.40 7.31
CA ILE A 258 -16.51 -18.74 6.72
C ILE A 258 -17.16 -19.70 7.71
N THR A 259 -18.22 -20.38 7.29
CA THR A 259 -18.96 -21.34 8.12
C THR A 259 -18.43 -22.76 7.97
N ASP A 260 -17.99 -23.12 6.77
CA ASP A 260 -17.33 -24.40 6.47
C ASP A 260 -16.50 -24.27 5.17
N GLN A 261 -15.81 -25.33 4.79
CA GLN A 261 -15.08 -25.45 3.53
C GLN A 261 -15.13 -26.89 3.02
N ALA A 262 -14.97 -27.07 1.71
CA ALA A 262 -14.85 -28.37 1.06
C ALA A 262 -13.69 -28.37 0.06
N VAL A 263 -12.73 -29.28 0.24
CA VAL A 263 -11.63 -29.46 -0.73
C VAL A 263 -12.07 -30.44 -1.80
N THR A 264 -12.48 -29.97 -2.97
CA THR A 264 -12.97 -30.84 -4.06
C THR A 264 -11.88 -31.24 -5.05
N GLY A 265 -10.67 -30.67 -4.93
CA GLY A 265 -9.54 -30.99 -5.80
C GLY A 265 -8.20 -30.50 -5.28
N ASN A 266 -7.13 -30.87 -5.98
CA ASN A 266 -5.80 -30.31 -5.79
C ASN A 266 -5.30 -29.76 -7.14
N GLY A 267 -4.86 -28.50 -7.14
CA GLY A 267 -4.15 -27.87 -8.25
C GLY A 267 -2.65 -28.02 -8.11
N SER A 268 -1.93 -27.75 -9.21
CA SER A 268 -0.47 -27.67 -9.21
C SER A 268 -0.03 -26.36 -9.86
N SER A 269 1.01 -25.72 -9.31
CA SER A 269 1.59 -24.48 -9.82
C SER A 269 2.60 -24.68 -10.95
N GLY A 270 2.81 -25.91 -11.41
CA GLY A 270 3.60 -26.22 -12.61
C GLY A 270 4.95 -26.89 -12.35
N GLY A 271 5.13 -28.07 -12.95
CA GLY A 271 6.43 -28.59 -13.40
C GLY A 271 7.14 -29.62 -12.53
N ASN A 272 6.98 -29.62 -11.20
CA ASN A 272 7.70 -30.59 -10.36
C ASN A 272 6.88 -31.07 -9.15
N HIS A 273 6.37 -32.30 -9.23
CA HIS A 273 5.58 -32.96 -8.17
C HIS A 273 6.40 -33.23 -6.89
N PHE A 274 7.72 -33.01 -6.91
CA PHE A 274 8.64 -33.32 -5.82
C PHE A 274 9.06 -32.12 -4.97
N VAL A 275 8.59 -30.90 -5.26
CA VAL A 275 8.87 -29.71 -4.46
C VAL A 275 7.69 -29.42 -3.53
N PHE A 276 7.93 -29.50 -2.22
CA PHE A 276 6.96 -29.10 -1.19
C PHE A 276 6.43 -27.68 -1.47
N GLY A 277 5.10 -27.52 -1.48
CA GLY A 277 4.44 -26.24 -1.80
C GLY A 277 3.99 -26.07 -3.26
N SER A 278 4.21 -27.06 -4.13
CA SER A 278 3.79 -27.00 -5.54
C SER A 278 2.32 -27.38 -5.79
N PHE A 279 1.62 -27.84 -4.74
CA PHE A 279 0.20 -28.18 -4.78
C PHE A 279 -0.59 -27.26 -3.89
N TYR A 280 -1.80 -26.95 -4.33
CA TYR A 280 -2.74 -26.15 -3.58
C TYR A 280 -4.14 -26.77 -3.66
N THR A 281 -4.91 -26.63 -2.59
CA THR A 281 -6.29 -27.13 -2.55
C THR A 281 -7.17 -26.33 -3.51
N LYS A 282 -8.15 -26.98 -4.13
CA LYS A 282 -9.23 -26.34 -4.86
C LYS A 282 -10.55 -26.78 -4.26
N GLY A 283 -11.54 -25.90 -4.22
CA GLY A 283 -12.85 -26.25 -3.69
C GLY A 283 -13.69 -25.07 -3.28
N PHE A 284 -14.65 -25.33 -2.40
CA PHE A 284 -15.64 -24.35 -1.96
C PHE A 284 -15.33 -23.85 -0.55
N GLU A 285 -15.51 -22.55 -0.36
CA GLU A 285 -15.66 -21.93 0.95
C GLU A 285 -17.12 -21.48 1.07
N TYR A 286 -17.76 -21.80 2.20
CA TYR A 286 -19.14 -21.46 2.48
C TYR A 286 -19.18 -20.26 3.41
N TYR A 287 -19.96 -19.25 3.02
CA TYR A 287 -19.96 -17.94 3.66
C TYR A 287 -21.32 -17.60 4.25
N GLU A 288 -21.27 -16.89 5.36
CA GLU A 288 -22.40 -16.20 5.97
C GLU A 288 -22.06 -14.71 6.03
N LEU A 289 -22.95 -13.88 5.48
CA LEU A 289 -22.85 -12.42 5.48
C LEU A 289 -24.03 -11.87 6.30
N GLU A 290 -23.72 -11.07 7.32
CA GLU A 290 -24.71 -10.40 8.15
C GLU A 290 -24.68 -8.88 7.90
N ILE A 291 -25.83 -8.32 7.52
CA ILE A 291 -26.02 -6.89 7.30
C ILE A 291 -27.22 -6.44 8.13
N GLU A 292 -26.99 -5.58 9.13
CA GLU A 292 -28.06 -5.01 9.98
C GLU A 292 -29.02 -6.09 10.53
N GLY A 293 -28.48 -7.25 10.94
CA GLY A 293 -29.24 -8.38 11.50
C GLY A 293 -29.89 -9.31 10.46
N GLU A 294 -29.86 -8.98 9.16
CA GLU A 294 -30.25 -9.88 8.08
C GLU A 294 -29.05 -10.74 7.66
N VAL A 295 -29.27 -12.05 7.56
CA VAL A 295 -28.22 -13.03 7.22
C VAL A 295 -28.47 -13.60 5.84
N THR A 296 -27.42 -13.70 5.03
CA THR A 296 -27.44 -14.40 3.74
C THR A 296 -26.27 -15.36 3.64
N THR A 297 -26.46 -16.46 2.90
CA THR A 297 -25.45 -17.51 2.70
C THR A 297 -25.17 -17.73 1.23
N PHE A 298 -23.93 -18.05 0.91
CA PHE A 298 -23.47 -18.36 -0.44
C PHE A 298 -22.17 -19.17 -0.39
N LYS A 299 -21.84 -19.85 -1.48
CA LYS A 299 -20.55 -20.53 -1.66
C LYS A 299 -19.71 -19.83 -2.69
N ASN A 300 -18.39 -19.85 -2.50
CA ASN A 300 -17.44 -19.37 -3.50
C ASN A 300 -16.42 -20.46 -3.81
N TYR A 301 -16.22 -20.74 -5.10
CA TYR A 301 -15.19 -21.67 -5.54
C TYR A 301 -13.85 -20.96 -5.68
N GLY A 302 -12.76 -21.65 -5.34
CA GLY A 302 -11.44 -21.11 -5.59
C GLY A 302 -10.29 -22.08 -5.32
N ASN A 303 -9.13 -21.62 -5.77
CA ASN A 303 -7.83 -22.16 -5.39
C ASN A 303 -7.43 -21.70 -3.97
N VAL A 304 -6.63 -22.51 -3.28
CA VAL A 304 -6.17 -22.30 -1.90
C VAL A 304 -7.36 -22.15 -0.94
N VAL A 305 -8.13 -23.22 -0.77
CA VAL A 305 -9.23 -23.29 0.22
C VAL A 305 -8.68 -22.94 1.61
N GLY A 306 -9.35 -22.02 2.32
CA GLY A 306 -8.92 -21.48 3.61
C GLY A 306 -8.15 -20.17 3.52
N SER A 307 -7.92 -19.63 2.32
CA SER A 307 -7.20 -18.36 2.11
C SER A 307 -8.06 -17.11 2.37
N HIS A 308 -9.34 -17.26 2.72
CA HIS A 308 -10.30 -16.18 2.92
C HIS A 308 -10.40 -15.28 1.68
N ARG A 309 -11.03 -15.85 0.65
CA ARG A 309 -11.14 -15.21 -0.66
C ARG A 309 -12.15 -14.08 -0.70
N VAL A 310 -13.16 -14.14 0.16
CA VAL A 310 -14.15 -13.07 0.30
C VAL A 310 -13.90 -12.29 1.58
N THR A 311 -13.83 -10.97 1.46
CA THR A 311 -13.73 -10.05 2.60
C THR A 311 -14.83 -9.00 2.53
N SER A 312 -15.26 -8.49 3.68
CA SER A 312 -16.30 -7.46 3.76
C SER A 312 -15.82 -6.22 4.51
N ARG A 313 -16.20 -5.05 4.01
CA ARG A 313 -15.80 -3.75 4.57
C ARG A 313 -17.01 -2.82 4.55
N ASN A 314 -17.39 -2.26 5.69
CA ASN A 314 -18.50 -1.29 5.76
C ASN A 314 -18.00 0.13 5.42
N LEU A 315 -18.86 0.95 4.83
CA LEU A 315 -18.67 2.40 4.74
C LEU A 315 -19.21 3.09 6.01
N PRO A 316 -18.33 3.65 6.87
CA PRO A 316 -18.75 4.25 8.13
C PRO A 316 -19.89 5.26 8.00
N GLY A 317 -20.92 5.08 8.83
CA GLY A 317 -22.10 5.94 8.84
C GLY A 317 -23.08 5.68 7.68
N THR A 318 -22.97 4.53 7.01
CA THR A 318 -23.87 4.10 5.94
C THR A 318 -24.22 2.61 6.06
N ASN A 319 -25.29 2.19 5.38
CA ASN A 319 -25.71 0.78 5.28
C ASN A 319 -25.10 0.08 4.05
N VAL A 320 -23.96 0.58 3.56
CA VAL A 320 -23.30 0.12 2.35
C VAL A 320 -22.08 -0.72 2.72
N TYR A 321 -22.04 -1.95 2.21
CA TYR A 321 -20.97 -2.91 2.47
C TYR A 321 -20.26 -3.25 1.16
N LEU A 322 -18.94 -3.19 1.17
CA LEU A 322 -18.08 -3.64 0.09
C LEU A 322 -17.72 -5.10 0.31
N ILE A 323 -18.03 -5.96 -0.65
CA ILE A 323 -17.64 -7.37 -0.66
C ILE A 323 -16.58 -7.56 -1.73
N ASP A 324 -15.33 -7.78 -1.30
CA ASP A 324 -14.22 -8.01 -2.22
C ASP A 324 -14.00 -9.51 -2.38
N VAL A 325 -14.07 -9.98 -3.62
CA VAL A 325 -13.81 -11.37 -3.96
C VAL A 325 -12.48 -11.46 -4.69
N LYS A 326 -11.50 -12.09 -4.05
CA LYS A 326 -10.23 -12.43 -4.69
C LYS A 326 -10.46 -13.53 -5.72
N GLY A 327 -10.04 -13.26 -6.96
CA GLY A 327 -9.92 -14.31 -7.97
C GLY A 327 -8.75 -15.25 -7.64
N ASP A 328 -8.34 -16.06 -8.63
CA ASP A 328 -7.31 -17.07 -8.42
C ASP A 328 -5.91 -16.45 -8.17
N MET A 329 -4.86 -17.26 -8.01
CA MET A 329 -3.54 -16.88 -7.43
C MET A 329 -2.90 -15.56 -7.90
N TYR A 330 -3.39 -14.94 -8.97
CA TYR A 330 -2.89 -13.69 -9.54
C TYR A 330 -3.98 -12.65 -9.88
N ASP A 331 -5.24 -12.90 -9.53
CA ASP A 331 -6.34 -11.99 -9.86
C ASP A 331 -6.51 -10.91 -8.79
N HIS A 332 -6.76 -9.70 -9.27
CA HIS A 332 -7.14 -8.59 -8.41
C HIS A 332 -8.58 -8.77 -7.93
N PRO A 333 -8.90 -8.38 -6.67
CA PRO A 333 -10.22 -8.57 -6.13
C PRO A 333 -11.26 -7.73 -6.87
N VAL A 334 -12.42 -8.33 -7.17
CA VAL A 334 -13.59 -7.63 -7.72
C VAL A 334 -14.46 -7.16 -6.55
N THR A 335 -14.78 -5.87 -6.52
CA THR A 335 -15.63 -5.29 -5.47
C THR A 335 -17.11 -5.39 -5.86
N HIS A 336 -17.92 -5.89 -4.94
CA HIS A 336 -19.39 -5.89 -5.00
C HIS A 336 -19.93 -4.98 -3.90
N ILE A 337 -21.11 -4.42 -4.13
CA ILE A 337 -21.84 -3.58 -3.18
C ILE A 337 -23.00 -4.40 -2.62
N ALA A 338 -23.02 -4.58 -1.30
CA ALA A 338 -24.09 -5.21 -0.56
C ALA A 338 -24.86 -4.17 0.28
N THR A 339 -26.18 -4.20 0.18
CA THR A 339 -27.12 -3.27 0.86
C THR A 339 -28.40 -4.01 1.24
N LEU A 340 -29.15 -3.49 2.21
CA LEU A 340 -30.54 -3.89 2.41
C LEU A 340 -31.42 -3.28 1.31
N LYS A 341 -32.36 -4.07 0.78
CA LYS A 341 -33.44 -3.56 -0.07
C LYS A 341 -34.41 -2.77 0.80
N GLU A 342 -34.81 -1.59 0.32
CA GLU A 342 -35.83 -0.75 0.94
C GLU A 342 -37.23 -1.36 0.84
#